data_AF-A0A7Z9IIU3-F1
#
_entry.id   AF-A0A7Z9IIU3-F1
#
_cell.length_a   1.000
_cell.length_b   1.000
_cell.length_c   1.000
_cell.angle_alpha   90.00
_cell.angle_beta   90.00
_cell.angle_gamma   90.00
#
_symmetry.space_group_name_H-M   'P 1'
#
loop_
_entity.id
_entity.type
_entity.pdbx_description
1 polymer ?
#
loop_
_entity_poly.entity_id
_entity_poly.type
_entity_poly.pdbx_seq_one_letter_code
_entity_poly.pdbx_strand_id
1 'polypeptide(L)'
;MKSSRFVVFPNGALHHGDEPGWGPNTLPGRVRVLSREQISTIWNRLDQMGMSTPARADKTVNFQMLPRPNNGSVYMIAVHGNSAYWNYVRYISEDQVADPAFKNLIRLLSVYAWATDLPNIEGYEEPIRYNLGGNPYEKYLEGDVQ
;
A
#
# COMPACT_ATOMS: atom_id res chain seq x y z
N MET A 1 -12.47 8.11 -10.92
CA MET A 1 -11.68 6.93 -10.49
C MET A 1 -10.82 7.36 -9.31
N LYS A 2 -10.92 6.68 -8.16
CA LYS A 2 -10.09 6.97 -6.98
C LYS A 2 -8.80 6.15 -7.07
N SER A 3 -7.64 6.81 -7.12
CA SER A 3 -6.33 6.18 -7.03
C SER A 3 -5.90 6.19 -5.57
N SER A 4 -5.28 5.12 -5.08
CA SER A 4 -4.66 5.08 -3.75
C SER A 4 -3.24 4.57 -3.90
N ARG A 5 -2.28 5.29 -3.32
CA ARG A 5 -0.85 4.98 -3.46
C ARG A 5 -0.20 4.86 -2.10
N PHE A 6 0.62 3.82 -1.95
CA PHE A 6 1.51 3.63 -0.81
C PHE A 6 2.93 3.48 -1.33
N VAL A 7 3.89 4.19 -0.71
CA VAL A 7 5.32 4.03 -0.97
C VAL A 7 6.01 3.84 0.37
N VAL A 8 6.78 2.77 0.50
CA VAL A 8 7.54 2.45 1.71
C VAL A 8 9.01 2.45 1.36
N PHE A 9 9.79 3.28 2.04
CA PHE A 9 11.24 3.28 1.89
C PHE A 9 11.92 2.37 2.93
N PRO A 10 13.15 1.88 2.66
CA PRO A 10 13.89 1.01 3.57
C PRO A 10 14.17 1.62 4.95
N ASN A 11 14.17 2.95 5.04
CA ASN A 11 14.36 3.69 6.29
C ASN A 11 13.07 3.81 7.14
N GLY A 12 11.99 3.12 6.76
CA GLY A 12 10.72 3.19 7.47
C GLY A 12 9.76 4.26 6.96
N ALA A 13 10.19 5.20 6.11
CA ALA A 13 9.30 6.27 5.67
C ALA A 13 8.13 5.71 4.83
N LEU A 14 6.92 5.84 5.36
CA LEU A 14 5.66 5.49 4.71
C LEU A 14 5.01 6.76 4.15
N HIS A 15 4.72 6.70 2.87
CA HIS A 15 4.16 7.76 2.06
C HIS A 15 2.81 7.28 1.52
N HIS A 16 1.77 8.10 1.66
CA HIS A 16 0.43 7.74 1.22
C HIS A 16 -0.37 8.94 0.74
N GLY A 17 -1.22 8.70 -0.26
CA GLY A 17 -2.32 9.60 -0.61
C GLY A 17 -3.22 8.97 -1.66
N ASP A 18 -4.43 9.50 -1.72
CA ASP A 18 -5.56 8.92 -2.45
C ASP A 18 -6.38 9.96 -3.26
N GLU A 19 -5.80 11.13 -3.47
CA GLU A 19 -6.45 12.21 -4.21
C GLU A 19 -6.50 11.91 -5.72
N PRO A 20 -7.48 12.47 -6.45
CA PRO A 20 -7.51 12.42 -7.89
C PRO A 20 -6.23 12.98 -8.52
N GLY A 21 -5.67 12.27 -9.51
CA GLY A 21 -4.47 12.71 -10.24
C GLY A 21 -3.17 12.08 -9.76
N TRP A 22 -3.19 11.34 -8.65
CA TRP A 22 -2.04 10.63 -8.13
C TRP A 22 -1.69 9.40 -8.99
N GLY A 23 -0.75 9.59 -9.91
CA GLY A 23 -0.27 8.55 -10.81
C GLY A 23 0.91 7.73 -10.26
N PRO A 24 1.37 6.69 -11.00
CA PRO A 24 2.45 5.79 -10.59
C PRO A 24 3.81 6.44 -10.28
N ASN A 25 4.03 7.68 -10.72
CA ASN A 25 5.28 8.42 -10.51
C ASN A 25 5.14 9.59 -9.53
N THR A 26 3.97 9.78 -8.93
CA THR A 26 3.79 10.80 -7.90
C THR A 26 4.31 10.22 -6.59
N LEU A 27 5.25 10.88 -5.93
CA LEU A 27 5.63 10.52 -4.57
C LEU A 27 4.66 11.21 -3.62
N PRO A 28 3.84 10.46 -2.87
CA PRO A 28 3.01 11.05 -1.83
C PRO A 28 3.81 11.82 -0.80
N GLY A 29 3.17 12.72 -0.07
CA GLY A 29 3.76 13.19 1.18
C GLY A 29 3.91 12.05 2.19
N ARG A 30 4.88 12.20 3.10
CA ARG A 30 5.15 11.21 4.15
C ARG A 30 4.05 11.27 5.19
N VAL A 31 3.43 10.13 5.49
CA VAL A 31 2.38 10.02 6.51
C VAL A 31 2.90 9.42 7.82
N ARG A 32 3.96 8.60 7.77
CA ARG A 32 4.53 7.97 8.99
C ARG A 32 5.97 7.54 8.81
N VAL A 33 6.63 7.25 9.93
CA VAL A 33 7.88 6.48 9.99
C VAL A 33 7.56 5.16 10.69
N LEU A 34 7.83 4.05 10.02
CA LEU A 34 7.58 2.70 10.51
C LEU A 34 8.78 2.18 11.29
N SER A 35 8.51 1.35 12.30
CA SER A 35 9.54 0.63 13.04
C SER A 35 10.19 -0.47 12.17
N ARG A 36 11.34 -0.98 12.62
CA ARG A 36 12.02 -2.10 11.95
C ARG A 36 11.15 -3.36 11.90
N GLU A 37 10.39 -3.61 12.96
CA GLU A 37 9.47 -4.75 13.09
C GLU A 37 8.32 -4.63 12.08
N GLN A 38 7.79 -3.43 11.87
CA GLN A 38 6.75 -3.16 10.88
C GLN A 38 7.29 -3.34 9.45
N ILE A 39 8.50 -2.86 9.18
CA ILE A 39 9.17 -3.09 7.88
C ILE A 39 9.41 -4.59 7.64
N SER A 40 9.88 -5.32 8.65
CA SER A 40 10.05 -6.78 8.58
C SER A 40 8.73 -7.49 8.30
N THR A 41 7.64 -7.04 8.94
CA THR A 41 6.29 -7.58 8.72
C THR A 41 5.83 -7.39 7.27
N ILE A 42 6.09 -6.22 6.67
CA ILE A 42 5.78 -5.95 5.25
C ILE A 42 6.57 -6.92 4.35
N TRP A 43 7.86 -7.07 4.58
CA TRP A 43 8.71 -7.97 3.80
C TRP A 43 8.27 -9.43 3.91
N ASN A 44 7.98 -9.91 5.12
CA ASN A 44 7.45 -11.26 5.34
C ASN A 44 6.12 -11.47 4.61
N ARG A 45 5.27 -10.44 4.54
CA ARG A 45 4.02 -10.53 3.79
C ARG A 45 4.24 -10.62 2.29
N LEU A 46 5.16 -9.82 1.74
CA LEU A 46 5.56 -9.92 0.33
C LEU A 46 6.15 -11.30 0.01
N ASP A 47 6.95 -11.85 0.92
CA ASP A 47 7.55 -13.18 0.77
C ASP A 47 6.49 -14.29 0.73
N GLN A 48 5.53 -14.27 1.66
CA GLN A 48 4.39 -15.19 1.66
C GLN A 48 3.56 -15.12 0.37
N MET A 49 3.54 -13.96 -0.29
CA MET A 49 2.86 -13.75 -1.57
C MET A 49 3.70 -14.20 -2.78
N GLY A 50 4.94 -14.64 -2.57
CA GLY A 50 5.90 -14.94 -3.64
C GLY A 50 6.35 -13.68 -4.39
N MET A 51 6.29 -12.52 -3.73
CA MET A 51 6.62 -11.20 -4.27
C MET A 51 7.97 -10.65 -3.82
N SER A 52 8.66 -11.37 -2.94
CA SER A 52 10.01 -11.03 -2.44
C SER A 52 11.12 -11.28 -3.46
N THR A 53 10.83 -11.99 -4.56
CA THR A 53 11.80 -12.32 -5.61
C THR A 53 11.21 -12.08 -7.00
N PRO A 54 12.06 -11.75 -8.01
CA PRO A 54 11.60 -11.48 -9.36
C PRO A 54 11.06 -12.72 -10.11
N ALA A 55 11.17 -13.92 -9.53
CA ALA A 55 10.84 -15.18 -10.20
C ALA A 55 9.40 -15.27 -10.71
N ARG A 56 8.47 -14.55 -10.07
CA ARG A 56 7.04 -14.47 -10.44
C ARG A 56 6.61 -13.09 -10.93
N ALA A 57 7.56 -12.18 -11.12
CA ALA A 57 7.26 -10.83 -11.54
C ALA A 57 6.76 -10.78 -12.98
N ASP A 58 5.90 -9.81 -13.25
CA ASP A 58 5.47 -9.54 -14.62
C ASP A 58 6.65 -8.90 -15.38
N LYS A 59 6.82 -9.27 -16.67
CA LYS A 59 7.88 -8.69 -17.53
C LYS A 59 7.77 -7.17 -17.50
N THR A 60 8.88 -6.49 -17.18
CA THR A 60 9.02 -5.05 -16.92
C THR A 60 7.88 -4.20 -17.47
N VAL A 61 6.88 -3.97 -16.63
CA VAL A 61 5.69 -3.19 -17.00
C VAL A 61 5.94 -1.73 -16.67
N ASN A 62 5.86 -0.85 -17.67
CA ASN A 62 5.72 0.58 -17.43
C ASN A 62 4.29 0.85 -16.92
N PHE A 63 4.14 1.14 -15.63
CA PHE A 63 2.83 1.41 -15.02
C PHE A 63 2.05 2.56 -15.67
N GLN A 64 2.72 3.47 -16.39
CA GLN A 64 2.04 4.54 -17.13
C GLN A 64 1.24 4.04 -18.33
N MET A 65 1.69 2.94 -18.95
CA MET A 65 1.11 2.39 -20.17
C MET A 65 0.03 1.36 -19.88
N LEU A 66 -0.22 1.07 -18.59
CA LEU A 66 -1.27 0.13 -18.22
C LEU A 66 -2.64 0.72 -18.55
N PRO A 67 -3.46 0.00 -19.34
CA PRO A 67 -4.81 0.45 -19.64
C PRO A 67 -5.60 0.59 -18.33
N ARG A 68 -6.22 1.75 -18.15
CA ARG A 68 -7.09 1.96 -16.99
C ARG A 68 -8.35 1.12 -17.19
N PRO A 69 -8.72 0.28 -16.21
CA PRO A 69 -9.93 -0.52 -16.34
C PRO A 69 -11.15 0.41 -16.35
N ASN A 70 -12.08 0.20 -17.29
CA ASN A 70 -13.34 0.97 -17.32
C ASN A 70 -14.21 0.62 -16.10
N ASN A 71 -14.24 -0.67 -15.73
CA ASN A 71 -14.92 -1.22 -14.57
C ASN A 71 -13.93 -2.09 -13.78
N GLY A 72 -14.08 -2.16 -12.45
CA GLY A 72 -13.21 -2.95 -11.57
C GLY A 72 -11.99 -2.18 -11.05
N SER A 73 -10.88 -2.88 -10.80
CA SER A 73 -9.68 -2.32 -10.17
C SER A 73 -8.40 -2.92 -10.76
N VAL A 74 -7.33 -2.13 -10.73
CA VAL A 74 -5.98 -2.59 -11.06
C VAL A 74 -5.06 -2.35 -9.87
N TYR A 75 -4.36 -3.41 -9.46
CA TYR A 75 -3.34 -3.35 -8.42
C TYR A 75 -1.97 -3.38 -9.07
N MET A 76 -1.13 -2.44 -8.66
CA MET A 76 0.25 -2.30 -9.13
C MET A 76 1.17 -2.32 -7.92
N ILE A 77 2.08 -3.28 -7.87
CA ILE A 77 3.10 -3.38 -6.83
C ILE A 77 4.45 -3.35 -7.51
N ALA A 78 5.27 -2.38 -7.13
CA ALA A 78 6.69 -2.36 -7.47
C ALA A 78 7.49 -2.68 -6.22
N VAL A 79 8.44 -3.60 -6.35
CA VAL A 79 9.35 -3.99 -5.27
C VAL A 79 10.77 -3.72 -5.73
N HIS A 80 11.56 -3.12 -4.84
CA HIS A 80 12.99 -2.95 -5.01
C HIS A 80 13.70 -3.60 -3.84
N GLY A 81 14.58 -4.54 -4.13
CA GLY A 81 15.33 -5.31 -3.12
C GLY A 81 16.50 -6.04 -3.75
N ASN A 82 17.57 -6.29 -2.99
CA ASN A 82 18.75 -7.01 -3.50
C ASN A 82 19.30 -6.46 -4.82
N SER A 83 19.32 -5.13 -4.98
CA SER A 83 19.74 -4.41 -6.20
C SER A 83 18.92 -4.74 -7.46
N ALA A 84 17.75 -5.33 -7.31
CA ALA A 84 16.82 -5.63 -8.38
C ALA A 84 15.50 -4.91 -8.19
N TYR A 85 14.82 -4.64 -9.30
CA TYR A 85 13.51 -4.01 -9.36
C TYR A 85 12.57 -4.91 -10.16
N TRP A 86 11.37 -5.17 -9.62
CA TRP A 86 10.39 -6.00 -10.28
C TRP A 86 8.95 -5.61 -9.91
N ASN A 87 8.02 -5.97 -10.78
CA ASN A 87 6.65 -5.45 -10.74
C ASN A 87 5.61 -6.58 -10.77
N TYR A 88 4.47 -6.33 -10.14
CA TYR A 88 3.26 -7.13 -10.21
C TYR A 88 2.07 -6.26 -10.57
N VAL A 89 1.25 -6.72 -11.50
CA VAL A 89 0.06 -6.07 -12.00
C VAL A 89 -1.08 -7.08 -11.99
N ARG A 90 -2.17 -6.76 -11.31
CA ARG A 90 -3.37 -7.60 -11.28
C ARG A 90 -4.60 -6.77 -11.60
N TYR A 91 -5.31 -7.18 -12.63
CA TYR A 91 -6.64 -6.67 -12.95
C TYR A 91 -7.67 -7.51 -12.20
N ILE A 92 -8.64 -6.84 -11.61
CA ILE A 92 -9.76 -7.46 -10.91
C ILE A 92 -11.03 -6.82 -11.49
N SER A 93 -11.86 -7.62 -12.15
CA SER A 93 -13.16 -7.16 -12.63
C SER A 93 -14.15 -7.00 -11.46
N GLU A 94 -15.27 -6.31 -11.67
CA GLU A 94 -16.25 -6.05 -10.59
C GLU A 94 -16.88 -7.32 -10.01
N ASP A 95 -16.99 -8.36 -10.82
CA ASP A 95 -17.51 -9.68 -10.46
C ASP A 95 -16.46 -10.60 -9.84
N GLN A 96 -15.18 -10.21 -9.85
CA GLN A 96 -14.10 -11.00 -9.29
C GLN A 96 -13.82 -10.64 -7.83
N VAL A 97 -13.71 -11.68 -7.00
CA VAL A 97 -13.25 -11.52 -5.62
C VAL A 97 -11.75 -11.25 -5.63
N ALA A 98 -11.34 -10.14 -5.01
CA ALA A 98 -9.94 -9.80 -4.87
C ALA A 98 -9.17 -10.88 -4.11
N ASP A 99 -7.97 -11.23 -4.58
CA ASP A 99 -7.08 -12.17 -3.92
C ASP A 99 -6.89 -11.77 -2.43
N PRO A 100 -7.22 -12.66 -1.47
CA PRO A 100 -7.09 -12.37 -0.05
C PRO A 100 -5.71 -11.88 0.36
N ALA A 101 -4.65 -12.35 -0.30
CA ALA A 101 -3.28 -11.95 0.01
C ALA A 101 -3.04 -10.47 -0.33
N PHE A 102 -3.48 -10.04 -1.51
CA PHE A 102 -3.42 -8.64 -1.95
C PHE A 102 -4.27 -7.74 -1.05
N LYS A 103 -5.51 -8.15 -0.76
CA LYS A 103 -6.40 -7.41 0.15
C LYS A 103 -5.73 -7.20 1.50
N ASN A 104 -5.09 -8.25 2.04
CA ASN A 104 -4.43 -8.17 3.33
C ASN A 104 -3.17 -7.28 3.32
N LEU A 105 -2.38 -7.27 2.24
CA LEU A 105 -1.24 -6.37 2.12
C LEU A 105 -1.69 -4.90 2.13
N ILE A 106 -2.75 -4.57 1.39
CA ILE A 106 -3.28 -3.21 1.34
C ILE A 106 -3.84 -2.81 2.70
N ARG A 107 -4.58 -3.71 3.36
CA ARG A 107 -5.05 -3.49 4.74
C ARG A 107 -3.88 -3.25 5.70
N LEU A 108 -2.82 -4.04 5.63
CA LEU A 108 -1.62 -3.87 6.44
C LEU A 108 -1.01 -2.46 6.26
N LEU A 109 -0.70 -2.08 5.01
CA LEU A 109 -0.10 -0.78 4.70
C LEU A 109 -0.99 0.38 5.15
N SER A 110 -2.30 0.18 5.07
CA SER A 110 -3.25 1.20 5.45
C SER A 110 -3.44 1.31 6.96
N VAL A 111 -3.45 0.19 7.68
CA VAL A 111 -3.38 0.19 9.14
C VAL A 111 -2.12 0.96 9.57
N TYR A 112 -0.97 0.72 8.93
CA TYR A 112 0.21 1.51 9.24
C TYR A 112 0.08 3.00 8.90
N ALA A 113 -0.59 3.37 7.80
CA ALA A 113 -0.81 4.76 7.43
C ALA A 113 -1.86 5.51 8.29
N TRP A 114 -2.85 4.78 8.84
CA TRP A 114 -4.07 5.37 9.40
C TRP A 114 -4.41 4.95 10.83
N ALA A 115 -3.84 3.87 11.36
CA ALA A 115 -4.10 3.45 12.74
C ALA A 115 -3.71 4.60 13.67
N THR A 116 -4.66 5.01 14.50
CA THR A 116 -4.41 5.83 15.68
C THR A 116 -3.45 5.05 16.56
N ASP A 117 -2.38 5.71 17.03
CA ASP A 117 -1.39 5.07 17.88
C ASP A 117 -2.09 4.43 19.10
N LEU A 118 -1.68 3.20 19.44
CA LEU A 118 -2.14 2.52 20.64
C LEU A 118 -1.81 3.39 21.87
N PRO A 119 -2.66 3.42 22.91
CA PRO A 119 -2.43 4.26 24.07
C PRO A 119 -1.07 3.96 24.72
N ASN A 120 -0.27 5.04 24.79
CA ASN A 120 0.99 5.26 25.49
C ASN A 120 1.60 4.05 26.22
N ILE A 121 2.55 3.38 25.57
CA ILE A 121 3.55 2.54 26.25
C ILE A 121 4.71 3.49 26.59
N GLU A 122 5.03 3.67 27.88
CA GLU A 122 6.17 4.50 28.31
C GLU A 122 7.45 4.10 27.55
N GLY A 123 7.96 5.02 26.72
CA GLY A 123 9.19 4.85 25.94
C GLY A 123 9.02 4.82 24.41
N TYR A 124 7.79 4.93 23.88
CA TYR A 124 7.56 5.05 22.44
C TYR A 124 7.48 6.52 22.01
N GLU A 125 8.44 7.00 21.21
CA GLU A 125 8.28 8.28 20.49
C GLU A 125 7.28 8.09 19.35
N GLU A 126 6.16 8.82 19.44
CA GLU A 126 5.10 8.77 18.44
C GLU A 126 5.62 9.17 17.04
N PRO A 127 5.35 8.36 15.99
CA PRO A 127 5.58 8.80 14.63
C PRO A 127 4.67 9.98 14.31
N ILE A 128 5.25 11.15 14.07
CA ILE A 128 4.51 12.35 13.67
C ILE A 128 3.75 12.06 12.37
N ARG A 129 2.41 12.03 12.47
CA ARG A 129 1.52 11.89 11.32
C ARG A 129 1.21 13.25 10.71
N TYR A 130 1.56 13.44 9.45
CA TYR A 130 1.19 14.63 8.68
C TYR A 130 -0.17 14.44 8.00
N ASN A 131 -1.04 15.46 8.07
CA ASN A 131 -2.36 15.41 7.44
C ASN A 131 -2.26 15.72 5.94
N LEU A 132 -2.46 14.71 5.09
CA LEU A 132 -2.26 14.78 3.64
C LEU A 132 -3.43 14.15 2.83
N GLY A 133 -4.60 14.00 3.45
CA GLY A 133 -5.76 13.38 2.80
C GLY A 133 -6.78 12.84 3.81
N GLY A 134 -7.91 12.34 3.29
CA GLY A 134 -9.00 11.72 4.06
C GLY A 134 -8.80 10.21 4.25
N ASN A 135 -9.46 9.61 5.24
CA ASN A 135 -9.31 8.19 5.56
C ASN A 135 -9.92 7.29 4.44
N PRO A 136 -9.13 6.55 3.65
CA PRO A 136 -9.65 5.73 2.56
C PRO A 136 -10.47 4.52 3.06
N TYR A 137 -10.44 4.23 4.36
CA TYR A 137 -11.22 3.18 5.03
C TYR A 137 -12.55 3.64 5.58
N GLU A 138 -12.87 4.94 5.51
CA GLU A 138 -14.15 5.44 6.00
C GLU A 138 -15.35 4.67 5.42
N LYS A 139 -15.27 4.29 4.14
CA LYS A 139 -16.27 3.46 3.43
C LYS A 139 -16.30 1.97 3.81
N TYR A 140 -15.35 1.51 4.63
CA TYR A 140 -15.19 0.11 5.06
C TYR A 140 -15.25 -0.03 6.59
N LEU A 141 -15.51 1.05 7.32
CA LEU A 141 -15.85 1.00 8.73
C LEU A 141 -17.29 0.48 8.83
N GLU A 142 -17.44 -0.82 9.08
CA GLU A 142 -18.73 -1.39 9.46
C GLU A 142 -19.04 -0.96 10.90
N GLY A 143 -20.02 -0.07 11.07
CA GLY A 143 -20.50 0.37 12.37
C GLY A 143 -20.77 1.87 12.43
N ASP A 144 -21.91 2.28 11.86
CA ASP A 144 -22.89 3.15 12.52
C ASP A 144 -24.09 3.28 11.57
N VAL A 145 -24.91 2.22 11.57
CA VAL A 145 -26.32 2.36 11.21
C VAL A 145 -27.02 2.82 12.49
N GLN A 146 -27.36 4.10 12.57
CA GLN A 146 -28.47 4.56 13.40
C GLN A 146 -29.80 4.20 12.72
#